data_AF-A0A7J0DD40-F1
#
_entry.id   AF-A0A7J0DD40-F1
#
_cell.length_a   1.000
_cell.length_b   1.000
_cell.length_c   1.000
_cell.angle_alpha   90.00
_cell.angle_beta   90.00
_cell.angle_gamma   90.00
#
_symmetry.space_group_name_H-M   'P 1'
#
loop_
_entity.id
_entity.type
_entity.pdbx_description
1 polymer ?
#
loop_
_entity_poly.entity_id
_entity_poly.type
_entity_poly.pdbx_seq_one_letter_code
_entity_poly.pdbx_strand_id
1 'polypeptide(L)'
;MYPDYDFSAVNAHQFFTEESWDSFKQIFDAYMFEASKDWFEANEGSTLLDTLYKALDEVVKLAECEVYSYFPDSDADPFWERGAINLVAEGFLTDGIGYEEDGEIFDEMDM
;
A
#
# COMPACT_ATOMS: atom_id res chain seq x y z
N MET A 1 -16.60 -1.83 -2.04
CA MET A 1 -16.46 -3.07 -2.82
C MET A 1 -17.23 -4.25 -2.19
N TYR A 2 -17.16 -4.47 -0.87
CA TYR A 2 -17.79 -5.64 -0.23
C TYR A 2 -18.73 -5.19 0.91
N PRO A 3 -20.04 -5.01 0.65
CA PRO A 3 -20.97 -4.52 1.67
C PRO A 3 -21.31 -5.56 2.75
N ASP A 4 -21.07 -6.85 2.45
CA ASP A 4 -21.40 -7.97 3.33
C ASP A 4 -20.23 -8.39 4.24
N TYR A 5 -19.06 -7.76 4.10
CA TYR A 5 -17.89 -8.00 4.95
C TYR A 5 -17.81 -6.98 6.08
N ASP A 6 -17.57 -7.45 7.29
CA ASP A 6 -17.49 -6.61 8.48
C ASP A 6 -16.07 -6.08 8.68
N PHE A 7 -15.83 -4.85 8.23
CA PHE A 7 -14.55 -4.14 8.43
C PHE A 7 -14.42 -3.50 9.83
N SER A 8 -15.41 -3.64 10.72
CA SER A 8 -15.36 -3.00 12.05
C SER A 8 -14.27 -3.56 12.97
N ALA A 9 -13.82 -4.78 12.70
CA ALA A 9 -12.72 -5.43 13.40
C ALA A 9 -11.34 -5.04 12.85
N VAL A 10 -11.29 -4.26 11.75
CA VAL A 10 -10.03 -3.82 11.16
C VAL A 10 -9.37 -2.79 12.06
N ASN A 11 -8.08 -2.99 12.33
CA ASN A 11 -7.30 -2.17 13.23
C ASN A 11 -6.35 -1.24 12.47
N ALA A 12 -5.94 -0.15 13.13
CA ALA A 12 -5.04 0.84 12.54
C ALA A 12 -3.70 0.25 12.06
N HIS A 13 -3.17 -0.79 12.72
CA HIS A 13 -1.93 -1.45 12.32
C HIS A 13 -2.00 -2.19 10.97
N GLN A 14 -3.20 -2.41 10.44
CA GLN A 14 -3.42 -3.00 9.10
C GLN A 14 -3.40 -1.94 7.99
N PHE A 15 -3.43 -0.67 8.37
CA PHE A 15 -3.25 0.45 7.47
C PHE A 15 -1.85 1.03 7.70
N PHE A 16 -1.04 1.00 6.65
CA PHE A 16 0.21 1.75 6.62
C PHE A 16 -0.02 3.00 5.80
N THR A 17 0.32 4.15 6.35
CA THR A 17 0.43 5.36 5.53
C THR A 17 1.65 5.17 4.64
N GLU A 18 1.49 5.22 3.32
CA GLU A 18 2.66 5.44 2.49
C GLU A 18 3.09 6.89 2.72
N GLU A 19 4.27 7.07 3.31
CA GLU A 19 4.73 8.39 3.76
C GLU A 19 4.80 9.41 2.60
N SER A 20 4.86 8.94 1.34
CA SER A 20 4.81 9.81 0.17
C SER A 20 4.41 9.07 -1.12
N TRP A 21 3.93 9.84 -2.10
CA TRP A 21 3.75 9.38 -3.48
C TRP A 21 5.03 8.78 -4.09
N ASP A 22 6.21 9.16 -3.59
CA ASP A 22 7.48 8.59 -4.07
C ASP A 22 7.72 7.16 -3.57
N SER A 23 7.20 6.79 -2.40
CA SER A 23 7.18 5.40 -1.93
C SER A 23 6.34 4.53 -2.87
N PHE A 24 5.14 5.00 -3.22
CA PHE A 24 4.26 4.33 -4.19
C PHE A 24 4.97 4.08 -5.52
N LYS A 25 5.67 5.09 -6.06
CA LYS A 25 6.42 4.95 -7.32
C LYS A 25 7.49 3.88 -7.23
N GLN A 26 8.24 3.79 -6.13
CA GLN A 26 9.28 2.77 -5.99
C GLN A 26 8.69 1.36 -5.99
N ILE A 27 7.57 1.17 -5.30
CA ILE A 27 6.82 -0.10 -5.29
C ILE A 27 6.30 -0.40 -6.69
N PHE A 28 5.67 0.59 -7.33
CA PHE A 28 5.15 0.46 -8.68
C PHE A 28 6.24 0.06 -9.67
N ASP A 29 7.38 0.75 -9.67
CA ASP A 29 8.51 0.49 -10.56
C ASP A 29 9.11 -0.90 -10.33
N ALA A 30 9.13 -1.39 -9.09
CA ALA A 30 9.64 -2.72 -8.77
C ALA A 30 8.69 -3.85 -9.20
N TYR A 31 7.40 -3.74 -8.86
CA TYR A 31 6.44 -4.83 -9.04
C TYR A 31 5.69 -4.78 -10.37
N MET A 32 5.46 -3.60 -10.92
CA MET A 32 4.76 -3.40 -12.19
C MET A 32 5.72 -3.18 -13.37
N PHE A 33 7.00 -3.54 -13.23
CA PHE A 33 8.02 -3.34 -14.26
C PHE A 33 7.64 -4.00 -15.60
N GLU A 34 7.31 -5.30 -15.57
CA GLU A 34 6.97 -6.05 -16.79
C GLU A 34 5.70 -5.50 -17.43
N ALA A 35 4.66 -5.22 -16.64
CA ALA A 35 3.43 -4.60 -17.12
C ALA A 35 3.67 -3.21 -17.73
N SER A 36 4.56 -2.41 -17.13
CA SER A 36 4.94 -1.09 -17.64
C SER A 36 5.68 -1.17 -18.96
N LYS A 37 6.54 -2.19 -19.14
CA LYS A 37 7.22 -2.46 -20.40
C LYS A 37 6.22 -2.86 -21.49
N ASP A 38 5.34 -3.80 -21.21
CA ASP A 38 4.32 -4.26 -22.16
C ASP A 38 3.38 -3.10 -22.56
N TRP A 39 2.98 -2.28 -21.59
CA TRP A 39 2.20 -1.05 -21.85
C TRP A 39 2.94 -0.08 -22.76
N PHE A 40 4.22 0.19 -22.48
CA PHE A 40 5.03 1.12 -23.27
C PHE A 40 5.10 0.70 -24.75
N GLU A 41 5.27 -0.61 -25.00
CA GLU A 41 5.29 -1.17 -26.35
C GLU A 41 3.92 -1.06 -27.06
N ALA A 42 2.82 -1.27 -26.31
CA ALA A 42 1.47 -1.22 -26.85
C ALA A 42 0.93 0.21 -27.06
N ASN A 43 1.37 1.19 -26.26
CA ASN A 43 0.77 2.51 -26.15
C ASN A 43 1.72 3.63 -26.59
N GLU A 44 2.40 3.43 -27.72
CA GLU A 44 3.21 4.45 -28.41
C GLU A 44 4.30 5.10 -27.54
N GLY A 45 4.87 4.36 -26.59
CA GLY A 45 5.90 4.86 -25.70
C GLY A 45 5.39 5.76 -24.56
N SER A 46 4.07 5.78 -24.30
CA SER A 46 3.55 6.35 -23.07
C SER A 46 3.93 5.50 -21.86
N THR A 47 4.28 6.13 -20.73
CA THR A 47 4.57 5.39 -19.50
C THR A 47 3.26 5.05 -18.79
N LEU A 48 3.17 3.83 -18.25
CA LEU A 48 2.00 3.41 -17.49
C LEU A 48 1.83 4.27 -16.22
N LEU A 49 2.93 4.55 -15.52
CA LEU A 49 2.94 5.34 -14.29
C LEU A 49 2.46 6.79 -14.52
N ASP A 50 2.90 7.48 -15.57
CA ASP A 50 2.43 8.85 -15.85
C ASP A 50 0.94 8.86 -16.25
N THR A 51 0.49 7.81 -16.94
CA THR A 51 -0.91 7.67 -17.33
C THR A 51 -1.78 7.46 -16.09
N LEU A 52 -1.35 6.59 -15.17
CA LEU A 52 -2.01 6.37 -13.89
C LEU A 52 -2.04 7.66 -13.04
N TYR A 53 -0.91 8.36 -12.94
CA TYR A 53 -0.81 9.64 -12.22
C TYR A 53 -1.86 10.63 -12.70
N LYS A 54 -1.92 10.87 -14.02
CA LYS A 54 -2.89 11.82 -14.62
C LYS A 54 -4.32 11.40 -14.37
N ALA A 55 -4.63 10.11 -14.54
CA ALA A 55 -5.97 9.58 -14.30
C ALA A 55 -6.42 9.76 -12.84
N LEU A 56 -5.51 9.57 -11.87
CA LEU A 56 -5.81 9.81 -10.46
C LEU A 56 -5.96 11.30 -10.17
N ASP A 57 -5.02 12.13 -10.64
CA ASP A 57 -4.99 13.56 -10.38
C ASP A 57 -6.24 14.28 -10.94
N GLU A 58 -6.74 13.84 -12.09
CA GLU A 58 -8.01 14.32 -12.67
C GLU A 58 -9.23 14.09 -11.77
N VAL A 59 -9.22 13.04 -10.94
CA VAL A 59 -10.37 12.65 -10.11
C VAL A 59 -10.26 13.16 -8.68
N VAL A 60 -9.08 13.09 -8.06
CA VAL A 60 -8.92 13.34 -6.62
C VAL A 60 -7.97 14.48 -6.26
N LYS A 61 -7.30 15.12 -7.23
CA LYS A 61 -6.20 16.07 -7.00
C LYS A 61 -5.13 15.47 -6.09
N LEU A 62 -4.25 14.69 -6.68
CA LEU A 62 -3.37 13.78 -5.96
C LEU A 62 -2.40 14.51 -5.01
N ALA A 63 -2.03 15.76 -5.33
CA ALA A 63 -1.20 16.61 -4.47
C ALA A 63 -1.86 17.02 -3.14
N GLU A 64 -3.18 16.91 -3.03
CA GLU A 64 -3.95 17.21 -1.81
C GLU A 64 -4.36 15.93 -1.06
N CYS A 65 -3.88 14.75 -1.51
CA CYS A 65 -4.28 13.46 -0.98
C CYS A 65 -3.22 12.84 -0.05
N GLU A 66 -3.70 12.04 0.90
CA GLU A 66 -2.89 11.10 1.68
C GLU A 66 -3.03 9.71 1.06
N VAL A 67 -1.90 8.98 0.98
CA VAL A 67 -1.85 7.66 0.38
C VAL A 67 -1.77 6.61 1.48
N TYR A 68 -2.63 5.60 1.39
CA TYR A 68 -2.74 4.52 2.37
C TYR A 68 -2.60 3.18 1.65
N SER A 69 -1.84 2.29 2.28
CA SER A 69 -1.72 0.89 1.89
C SER A 69 -2.43 0.03 2.94
N TYR A 70 -3.25 -0.90 2.46
CA TYR A 70 -4.00 -1.82 3.31
C TYR A 70 -3.40 -3.21 3.23
N PHE A 71 -3.00 -3.75 4.39
CA PHE A 71 -2.45 -5.09 4.52
C PHE A 71 -3.35 -5.93 5.45
N PRO A 72 -4.27 -6.72 4.90
CA PRO A 72 -5.15 -7.53 5.72
C PRO A 72 -4.38 -8.65 6.44
N ASP A 73 -4.75 -8.92 7.69
CA ASP A 73 -4.17 -9.95 8.55
C ASP A 73 -5.00 -11.25 8.56
N SER A 74 -6.22 -11.18 8.05
CA SER A 74 -7.19 -12.27 7.99
C SER A 74 -7.27 -12.84 6.58
N ASP A 75 -7.19 -14.17 6.46
CA ASP A 75 -7.41 -14.87 5.20
C ASP A 75 -8.88 -14.87 4.74
N ALA A 76 -9.78 -14.42 5.62
CA ALA A 76 -11.17 -14.15 5.31
C ALA A 76 -11.40 -12.75 4.71
N ASP A 77 -10.40 -11.85 4.78
CA ASP A 77 -10.51 -10.51 4.22
C ASP A 77 -10.66 -10.57 2.69
N PRO A 78 -11.60 -9.82 2.09
CA PRO A 78 -11.88 -9.91 0.67
C PRO A 78 -10.78 -9.29 -0.21
N PHE A 79 -9.82 -8.55 0.36
CA PHE A 79 -8.62 -8.06 -0.31
C PHE A 79 -7.42 -9.00 -0.15
N TRP A 80 -7.53 -10.06 0.65
CA TRP A 80 -6.52 -11.11 0.73
C TRP A 80 -6.63 -12.07 -0.46
N GLU A 81 -5.72 -11.95 -1.43
CA GLU A 81 -5.69 -12.83 -2.60
C GLU A 81 -4.82 -14.07 -2.35
N ARG A 82 -5.47 -15.21 -2.09
CA ARG A 82 -4.77 -16.48 -1.85
C ARG A 82 -3.99 -16.91 -3.10
N GLY A 83 -2.67 -17.02 -2.97
CA GLY A 83 -1.78 -17.46 -4.04
C GLY A 83 -1.17 -16.31 -4.87
N ALA A 84 -1.46 -15.06 -4.52
CA ALA A 84 -0.73 -13.91 -5.05
C ALA A 84 0.72 -13.92 -4.57
N ILE A 85 1.66 -13.61 -5.47
CA ILE A 85 3.08 -13.48 -5.15
C ILE A 85 3.30 -12.01 -4.74
N ASN A 86 3.12 -11.67 -3.47
CA ASN A 86 3.33 -10.31 -2.98
C ASN A 86 4.56 -10.25 -2.07
N LEU A 87 5.73 -9.91 -2.63
CA LEU A 87 7.00 -9.84 -1.88
C LEU A 87 7.07 -8.65 -0.90
N VAL A 88 6.10 -7.73 -0.96
CA VAL A 88 5.93 -6.67 0.06
C VAL A 88 5.66 -7.31 1.43
N ALA A 89 4.91 -8.42 1.46
CA ALA A 89 4.68 -9.22 2.67
C ALA A 89 5.92 -10.01 3.11
N GLU A 90 6.87 -10.26 2.20
CA GLU A 90 8.10 -11.03 2.45
C GLU A 90 9.26 -10.13 2.94
N GLY A 91 8.99 -8.89 3.33
CA GLY A 91 9.93 -8.03 4.07
C GLY A 91 10.91 -7.22 3.22
N PHE A 92 10.74 -7.15 1.89
CA PHE A 92 11.69 -6.43 1.03
C PHE A 92 11.63 -4.89 1.17
N LEU A 93 10.53 -4.34 1.71
CA LEU A 93 10.35 -2.89 1.93
C LEU A 93 10.25 -2.50 3.41
N THR A 94 10.17 -3.48 4.32
CA THR A 94 10.09 -3.24 5.77
C THR A 94 11.44 -2.91 6.40
N ASP A 95 12.55 -3.11 5.68
CA ASP A 95 13.92 -2.88 6.17
C ASP A 95 14.24 -1.39 6.45
N GLY A 96 13.29 -0.47 6.18
CA GLY A 96 13.38 0.96 6.47
C GLY A 96 12.51 1.46 7.63
N ILE A 97 11.58 0.66 8.15
CA ILE A 97 10.72 1.04 9.29
C ILE A 97 11.23 0.35 10.54
N GLY A 98 12.13 1.02 11.25
CA GLY A 98 12.61 0.55 12.55
C GLY A 98 11.43 0.33 13.50
N TYR A 99 11.26 -0.90 13.97
CA TYR A 99 10.42 -1.19 15.11
C TYR A 99 11.07 -0.50 16.32
N GLU A 100 10.68 0.73 16.64
CA GLU A 100 10.84 1.20 18.01
C GLU A 100 9.81 0.42 18.82
N GLU A 101 10.27 -0.64 19.50
CA GLU A 101 9.60 -1.17 20.68
C GLU A 101 9.44 0.00 21.65
N ASP A 102 8.28 0.67 21.63
CA ASP A 102 7.85 1.52 22.72
C ASP A 102 7.72 0.63 23.96
N GLY A 103 8.81 0.59 24.74
CA GLY A 103 8.84 -0.04 26.04
C GLY A 103 7.76 0.56 26.93
N GLU A 104 6.86 -0.33 27.36
CA GLU A 104 5.89 -0.21 28.45
C GLU A 104 6.04 1.06 29.31
N ILE A 105 5.32 2.13 28.97
CA ILE A 105 5.34 3.42 29.68
C ILE A 105 4.41 3.46 30.90
N PHE A 106 3.61 2.40 31.13
CA PHE A 106 2.50 2.42 32.09
C PHE A 106 2.71 1.59 33.37
N ASP A 107 3.94 1.30 33.76
CA ASP A 107 4.25 0.58 35.00
C ASP A 107 4.17 1.43 36.29
N GLU A 108 3.92 2.75 36.20
CA GLU A 108 3.83 3.64 37.38
C GLU A 108 2.54 4.47 37.45
N MET A 109 1.37 3.82 37.34
CA MET A 109 0.10 4.45 37.76
C MET A 109 -0.39 3.79 39.06
N ASP A 110 0.11 4.29 40.19
CA ASP A 110 -0.41 3.96 41.52
C ASP A 110 -1.93 4.23 41.58
N MET A 111 -2.69 3.23 42.05
CA MET A 111 -4.16 3.23 42.23
C MET A 111 -4.65 4.18 43.32
#